data_AF-A0A9Q3Q5T7-F1
#
_entry.id   AF-A0A9Q3Q5T7-F1
#
_cell.length_a   1.000
_cell.length_b   1.000
_cell.length_c   1.000
_cell.angle_alpha   90.00
_cell.angle_beta   90.00
_cell.angle_gamma   90.00
#
_symmetry.space_group_name_H-M   'P 1'
#
loop_
_entity.id
_entity.type
_entity.pdbx_description
1 polymer ?
#
loop_
_entity_poly.entity_id
_entity_poly.type
_entity_poly.pdbx_seq_one_letter_code
_entity_poly.pdbx_strand_id
1 'polypeptide(L)'
;MVLCIRMLIKTILLECHENIYSGHLVEERTMERVNTCAWWPSWRKDVIEYCHSFDRCQNANKATGKIFGLMIHIQEPTTPWEVVHMDWVTALPPGGDKH
;
A
#
# COMPACT_ATOMS: atom_id res chain seq x y z
N MET A 1 7.84 27.84 8.06
CA MET A 1 8.76 27.10 7.15
C MET A 1 10.17 27.30 7.68
N VAL A 2 10.74 26.29 8.34
CA VAL A 2 12.04 26.41 9.02
C VAL A 2 13.15 25.98 8.06
N LEU A 3 14.17 26.83 7.90
CA LEU A 3 15.39 26.48 7.17
C LEU A 3 16.13 25.41 7.98
N CYS A 4 16.12 24.16 7.51
CA CYS A 4 16.61 23.05 8.32
C CYS A 4 18.14 22.89 8.20
N ILE A 5 18.85 22.92 9.33
CA ILE A 5 20.29 22.61 9.40
C ILE A 5 20.45 21.13 9.03
N ARG A 6 21.46 20.78 8.21
CA ARG A 6 21.68 19.41 7.70
C ARG A 6 21.61 18.30 8.75
N MET A 7 21.97 18.59 10.00
CA MET A 7 21.91 17.64 11.11
C MET A 7 20.49 17.24 11.53
N LEU A 8 19.51 18.13 11.38
CA LEU A 8 18.11 17.92 11.77
C LEU A 8 17.33 17.11 10.72
N ILE A 9 17.80 17.06 9.48
CA ILE A 9 17.15 16.35 8.37
C ILE A 9 16.90 14.88 8.74
N LYS A 10 17.92 14.19 9.29
CA LYS A 10 17.80 12.78 9.66
C LYS A 10 16.74 12.55 10.75
N THR A 11 16.67 13.43 11.75
CA THR A 11 15.67 13.34 12.82
C THR A 11 14.27 13.56 12.28
N ILE A 12 14.09 14.57 11.42
CA ILE A 12 12.79 14.85 10.80
C ILE A 12 12.33 13.67 9.94
N LEU A 13 13.23 13.09 9.14
CA LEU A 13 12.94 11.94 8.31
C LEU A 13 12.52 10.72 9.16
N LEU A 14 13.24 10.46 10.26
CA LEU A 14 12.91 9.39 11.19
C LEU A 14 11.50 9.57 11.78
N GLU A 15 11.22 10.73 12.36
CA GLU A 15 9.91 11.06 12.97
C GLU A 15 8.76 11.00 11.95
N CYS A 16 9.00 11.45 10.72
CA CYS A 16 7.99 11.41 9.67
C CYS A 16 7.73 9.99 9.17
N HIS A 17 8.74 9.12 9.20
CA HIS A 17 8.72 7.76 8.65
C HIS A 17 8.27 6.69 9.65
N GLU A 18 8.69 6.74 10.92
CA GLU A 18 8.47 5.68 11.95
C GLU A 18 7.03 5.54 12.47
N ASN A 19 6.07 6.16 11.80
CA ASN A 19 4.68 5.97 12.19
C ASN A 19 4.17 4.60 11.71
N ILE A 20 3.73 3.78 12.66
CA ILE A 20 3.14 2.45 12.47
C ILE A 20 1.91 2.46 11.55
N TYR A 21 1.26 3.62 11.36
CA TYR A 21 0.11 3.80 10.46
C TYR A 21 0.48 4.05 8.98
N SER A 22 1.77 4.05 8.63
CA SER A 22 2.24 4.13 7.26
C SER A 22 2.04 2.77 6.57
N GLY A 23 0.80 2.46 6.16
CA GLY A 23 0.47 1.30 5.32
C GLY A 23 1.09 1.41 3.91
N HIS A 24 0.43 0.88 2.88
CA HIS A 24 0.90 0.82 1.48
C HIS A 24 1.48 2.12 0.84
N LEU A 25 1.36 3.28 1.51
CA LEU A 25 1.76 4.62 1.03
C LEU A 25 2.87 5.26 1.89
N VAL A 26 3.89 4.50 2.31
CA VAL A 26 4.96 5.03 3.21
C VAL A 26 5.66 6.26 2.62
N GLU A 27 5.98 6.25 1.31
CA GLU A 27 6.70 7.36 0.67
C GLU A 27 5.86 8.63 0.57
N GLU A 28 4.63 8.52 0.03
CA GLU A 28 3.73 9.65 -0.16
C GLU A 28 3.36 10.29 1.19
N ARG A 29 3.08 9.47 2.21
CA ARG A 29 2.79 9.95 3.58
C ARG A 29 3.97 10.63 4.24
N THR A 30 5.19 10.11 4.04
CA THR A 30 6.40 10.74 4.56
C THR A 30 6.64 12.08 3.86
N MET A 31 6.42 12.16 2.54
CA MET A 31 6.51 13.42 1.80
C MET A 31 5.50 14.47 2.25
N GLU A 32 4.24 14.09 2.47
CA GLU A 32 3.20 15.00 2.99
C GLU A 32 3.63 15.59 4.34
N ARG A 33 4.07 14.75 5.27
CA ARG A 33 4.49 15.18 6.61
C ARG A 33 5.68 16.12 6.57
N VAL A 34 6.72 15.76 5.82
CA VAL A 34 7.90 16.62 5.66
C VAL A 34 7.48 17.98 5.09
N ASN A 35 6.60 18.01 4.08
CA ASN A 35 6.11 19.25 3.49
C ASN A 35 5.35 20.14 4.50
N THR A 36 4.73 19.57 5.53
CA THR A 36 4.06 20.34 6.59
C THR A 36 5.02 20.89 7.66
N CYS A 37 6.14 20.21 7.94
CA CYS A 37 6.99 20.53 9.09
C CYS A 37 8.34 21.17 8.72
N ALA A 38 8.87 20.93 7.52
CA ALA A 38 10.24 21.31 7.17
C ALA A 38 10.45 21.53 5.67
N TRP A 39 11.48 22.31 5.32
CA TRP A 39 11.90 22.49 3.93
C TRP A 39 13.42 22.65 3.85
N TRP A 40 14.04 22.02 2.84
CA TRP A 40 15.45 22.20 2.50
C TRP A 40 15.71 21.91 1.01
N PRO A 41 16.85 22.35 0.43
CA PRO A 41 17.20 22.01 -0.95
C PRO A 41 17.28 20.49 -1.13
N SER A 42 16.59 19.95 -2.14
CA SER A 42 16.51 18.51 -2.43
C SER A 42 15.71 17.65 -1.43
N TRP A 43 14.87 18.24 -0.58
CA TRP A 43 14.11 17.49 0.44
C TRP A 43 13.30 16.31 -0.09
N ARG A 44 12.69 16.45 -1.27
CA ARG A 44 11.93 15.35 -1.90
C ARG A 44 12.82 14.16 -2.23
N LYS A 45 14.00 14.42 -2.80
CA LYS A 45 14.97 13.38 -3.15
C LYS A 45 15.46 12.66 -1.91
N ASP A 46 15.78 13.41 -0.85
CA ASP A 46 16.26 12.85 0.41
C ASP A 46 15.18 11.99 1.10
N VAL A 47 13.90 12.37 1.02
CA VAL A 47 12.79 11.56 1.53
C VAL A 47 12.67 10.23 0.78
N ILE A 48 12.77 10.25 -0.56
CA ILE A 48 12.69 9.04 -1.38
C ILE A 48 13.85 8.09 -1.06
N GLU A 49 15.09 8.61 -1.06
CA GLU A 49 16.28 7.82 -0.72
C GLU A 49 16.19 7.23 0.69
N TYR A 50 15.68 8.00 1.65
CA TYR A 50 15.49 7.55 3.02
C TYR A 50 14.45 6.42 3.11
N CYS A 51 13.26 6.57 2.50
CA CYS A 51 12.23 5.54 2.44
C CYS A 51 12.73 4.26 1.73
N HIS A 52 13.60 4.40 0.73
CA HIS A 52 14.20 3.28 0.01
C HIS A 52 15.27 2.53 0.80
N SER A 53 15.87 3.16 1.82
CA SER A 53 16.87 2.52 2.67
C SER A 53 16.31 1.45 3.62
N PHE A 54 14.99 1.43 3.85
CA PHE A 54 14.33 0.47 4.74
C PHE A 54 13.69 -0.70 3.98
N ASP A 55 14.30 -1.88 4.08
CA ASP A 55 13.80 -3.12 3.46
C ASP A 55 12.38 -3.49 3.93
N ARG A 56 12.02 -3.17 5.18
CA ARG A 56 10.66 -3.34 5.72
C ARG A 56 9.61 -2.58 4.91
N CYS A 57 9.91 -1.34 4.52
CA CYS A 57 9.00 -0.48 3.78
C CYS A 57 8.90 -0.93 2.31
N GLN A 58 10.02 -1.38 1.74
CA GLN A 58 10.05 -1.96 0.39
C GLN A 58 9.24 -3.25 0.30
N ASN A 59 9.32 -4.12 1.31
CA ASN A 59 8.55 -5.36 1.32
C ASN A 59 7.05 -5.14 1.60
N ALA A 60 6.68 -4.14 2.41
CA ALA A 60 5.28 -3.80 2.68
C ALA A 60 4.59 -3.05 1.53
N ASN A 61 5.32 -2.23 0.78
CA ASN A 61 4.79 -1.43 -0.34
C ASN A 61 5.07 -2.02 -1.71
N LYS A 62 5.67 -3.21 -1.81
CA LYS A 62 5.76 -3.92 -3.08
C LYS A 62 4.36 -3.98 -3.67
N ALA A 63 4.23 -3.44 -4.88
CA ALA A 63 2.99 -3.49 -5.64
C ALA A 63 2.53 -4.95 -5.68
N THR A 64 1.54 -5.28 -4.85
CA THR A 64 1.03 -6.64 -4.74
C THR A 64 -0.05 -6.78 -5.79
N GLY A 65 0.41 -6.86 -7.03
CA GLY A 65 -0.42 -7.17 -8.16
C GLY A 65 0.41 -8.07 -9.05
N LYS A 66 -0.03 -9.32 -9.22
CA LYS A 66 0.20 -9.96 -10.53
C LYS A 66 -0.17 -8.91 -11.56
N ILE A 67 0.68 -8.70 -12.58
CA ILE A 67 0.26 -8.03 -13.81
C ILE A 67 -1.15 -8.56 -14.08
N PHE A 68 -2.16 -7.67 -14.15
CA PHE A 68 -3.52 -8.09 -14.40
C PHE A 68 -3.45 -9.05 -15.58
N GLY A 69 -3.62 -10.35 -15.32
CA GLY A 69 -3.57 -11.34 -16.38
C GLY A 69 -4.63 -10.92 -17.38
N LEU A 70 -4.34 -11.07 -18.67
CA LEU A 70 -5.36 -10.93 -19.70
C LEU A 70 -6.59 -11.69 -19.20
N MET A 71 -7.70 -10.95 -19.03
CA MET A 71 -8.97 -11.54 -18.65
C MET A 71 -9.24 -12.66 -19.65
N ILE A 72 -9.13 -13.92 -19.20
CA ILE A 72 -9.31 -15.06 -20.08
C ILE A 72 -10.78 -15.04 -20.47
N HIS A 73 -11.05 -14.82 -21.75
CA HIS A 73 -12.41 -14.90 -22.28
C HIS A 73 -12.90 -16.33 -22.13
N ILE A 74 -13.91 -16.53 -21.29
CA ILE A 74 -14.64 -17.80 -21.23
C ILE A 74 -15.53 -17.89 -22.47
N GLN A 75 -15.58 -19.05 -23.13
CA GLN A 75 -16.47 -19.23 -24.28
C GLN A 75 -17.93 -19.10 -23.81
N GLU A 76 -18.75 -18.37 -24.57
CA GLU A 76 -20.17 -18.23 -24.26
C GLU A 76 -20.88 -19.58 -24.48
N PRO A 77 -21.68 -20.05 -23.52
CA PRO A 77 -22.48 -21.25 -23.70
C PRO A 77 -23.53 -21.02 -24.79
N THR A 78 -23.66 -21.98 -25.70
CA THR A 78 -24.60 -21.95 -26.84
C THR A 78 -25.95 -22.58 -26.51
N THR A 79 -26.03 -23.39 -25.45
CA THR A 79 -27.23 -24.12 -25.04
C THR A 79 -27.49 -24.00 -23.53
N PRO A 80 -28.76 -24.11 -23.08
CA PRO A 80 -29.05 -24.15 -21.65
C PRO A 80 -28.32 -25.30 -20.96
N TRP A 81 -27.78 -25.04 -19.76
CA TRP A 81 -27.03 -25.99 -18.92
C TRP A 81 -25.66 -26.45 -19.43
N GLU A 82 -25.12 -25.81 -20.46
CA GLU A 82 -23.81 -26.16 -21.01
C GLU A 82 -22.64 -25.87 -20.05
N VAL A 83 -22.76 -24.82 -19.22
CA VAL A 83 -21.76 -24.43 -18.23
C VAL A 83 -22.44 -24.16 -16.89
N VAL A 84 -21.90 -24.77 -15.82
CA VAL A 84 -22.33 -24.55 -14.43
C VAL A 84 -21.12 -24.13 -13.61
N HIS A 85 -21.15 -22.90 -13.09
CA HIS A 85 -20.16 -22.40 -12.15
C HIS A 85 -20.65 -22.61 -10.72
N MET A 86 -19.81 -23.18 -9.86
CA MET A 86 -20.09 -23.37 -8.44
C MET A 86 -18.96 -22.76 -7.62
N ASP A 87 -19.32 -22.09 -6.53
CA ASP A 87 -18.37 -21.54 -5.58
C ASP A 87 -18.85 -21.81 -4.15
N TRP A 88 -17.90 -21.90 -3.21
CA TRP A 88 -18.17 -22.15 -1.81
C TRP A 88 -18.18 -20.83 -1.04
N VAL A 89 -19.35 -20.44 -0.56
CA VAL A 89 -19.45 -19.36 0.41
C VAL A 89 -19.14 -19.93 1.80
N THR A 90 -18.01 -19.52 2.37
CA THR A 90 -17.61 -19.91 3.73
C THR A 90 -17.80 -18.73 4.71
N ALA A 91 -17.75 -19.00 6.01
CA ALA A 91 -17.95 -18.01 7.08
C ALA A 91 -19.35 -17.36 7.15
N LEU A 92 -20.38 -18.09 6.72
CA LEU A 92 -21.76 -17.70 7.01
C LEU A 92 -22.01 -17.75 8.53
N PRO A 93 -22.83 -16.83 9.09
CA PRO A 93 -23.23 -16.91 10.49
C PRO A 93 -23.93 -18.25 10.75
N PRO A 94 -23.91 -18.75 11.99
CA PRO A 94 -24.68 -19.94 12.35
C PRO A 94 -26.13 -19.79 11.89
N GLY A 95 -26.61 -20.74 11.09
CA GLY A 95 -28.01 -20.79 10.69
C GLY A 95 -28.90 -20.86 11.92
N GLY A 96 -29.95 -20.05 11.95
CA GLY A 96 -30.87 -19.91 13.08
C GLY A 96 -31.56 -21.20 13.50
N ASP A 97 -31.88 -21.22 14.79
CA ASP A 97 -32.57 -22.17 15.66
C ASP A 97 -32.25 -23.68 15.57
N LYS A 98 -31.49 -24.07 16.58
CA LYS A 98 -31.23 -25.41 17.12
C LYS A 98 -32.45 -25.98 17.88
N HIS A 99 -33.64 -25.92 17.27
CA HIS A 99 -34.80 -26.67 17.74
C HIS A 99 -34.78 -28.10 17.21
#